data_AF-A0A952VJY4-F1
#
_entry.id   AF-A0A952VJY4-F1
#
_cell.length_a   1.000
_cell.length_b   1.000
_cell.length_c   1.000
_cell.angle_alpha   90.00
_cell.angle_beta   90.00
_cell.angle_gamma   90.00
#
_symmetry.space_group_name_H-M   'P 1'
#
loop_
_entity.id
_entity.type
_entity.pdbx_description
1 polymer ?
#
loop_
_entity_poly.entity_id
_entity_poly.type
_entity_poly.pdbx_seq_one_letter_code
_entity_poly.pdbx_strand_id
1 'polypeptide(L)'
;MTASSRSRLAVVAPWVFHILTALSAIALVIVALSSEDLWHELHRKDSYDGAGLVENMTVLVLLPAIPLAIFAALRWGKRLPWWPLRVWIILWALAAIYLAGEEISWGQWHFQWETPEVFAARNDQNETNLHNMSSWLDQKPRTLVEVFIIVAGLIVPVVARLRSGKPLDDDAPGAWILADAMCWSAAGAYLVVRVAPYVMPGLLGERLDESELRELSIAWFIAVYLFSFFIRLRARRV
;
A
#
# COMPACT_ATOMS: atom_id res chain seq x y z
N MET A 1 -18.66 -2.73 -34.13
CA MET A 1 -17.47 -2.88 -33.26
C MET A 1 -16.70 -1.57 -33.24
N THR A 2 -17.01 -0.67 -32.31
CA THR A 2 -16.21 0.53 -32.08
C THR A 2 -15.18 0.20 -31.00
N ALA A 3 -13.90 0.33 -31.32
CA ALA A 3 -12.85 0.23 -30.33
C ALA A 3 -13.13 1.29 -29.26
N SER A 4 -13.44 0.84 -28.04
CA SER A 4 -13.51 1.69 -26.85
C SER A 4 -12.17 2.42 -26.74
N SER A 5 -12.15 3.72 -27.07
CA SER A 5 -10.96 4.54 -26.86
C SER A 5 -10.77 4.68 -25.36
N ARG A 6 -9.94 3.81 -24.78
CA ARG A 6 -9.49 3.94 -23.39
C ARG A 6 -8.97 5.36 -23.21
N SER A 7 -9.41 6.01 -22.13
CA SER A 7 -8.92 7.37 -21.83
C SER A 7 -7.39 7.35 -21.76
N ARG A 8 -6.73 8.43 -22.21
CA ARG A 8 -5.26 8.55 -22.16
C ARG A 8 -4.72 8.21 -20.76
N LEU A 9 -5.45 8.62 -19.71
CA LEU A 9 -5.12 8.31 -18.32
C LEU A 9 -5.09 6.79 -18.03
N ALA A 10 -6.08 6.03 -18.50
CA ALA A 10 -6.14 4.58 -18.27
C ALA A 10 -5.04 3.80 -19.01
N VAL A 11 -4.42 4.40 -20.03
CA VAL A 11 -3.28 3.81 -20.74
C VAL A 11 -1.96 4.19 -20.09
N VAL A 12 -1.80 5.45 -19.67
CA VAL A 12 -0.52 5.99 -19.16
C VAL A 12 -0.28 5.63 -17.69
N ALA A 13 -1.30 5.66 -16.85
CA ALA A 13 -1.12 5.52 -15.41
C ALA A 13 -0.46 4.19 -14.97
N PRO A 14 -0.79 3.02 -15.55
CA PRO A 14 -0.08 1.79 -15.19
C PRO A 14 1.44 1.90 -15.36
N TRP A 15 1.89 2.48 -16.47
CA TRP A 15 3.32 2.69 -16.71
C TRP A 15 3.94 3.64 -15.70
N VAL A 16 3.24 4.72 -15.33
CA VAL A 16 3.73 5.64 -14.30
C VAL A 16 3.95 4.91 -12.97
N PHE A 17 2.98 4.11 -12.51
CA PHE A 17 3.13 3.38 -11.25
C PHE A 17 4.22 2.29 -11.31
N HIS A 18 4.35 1.59 -12.44
CA HIS A 18 5.44 0.64 -12.64
C HIS A 18 6.82 1.31 -12.61
N ILE A 19 6.98 2.44 -13.29
CA ILE A 19 8.21 3.22 -13.30
C ILE A 19 8.51 3.76 -11.91
N LEU A 20 7.54 4.36 -11.22
CA LEU A 20 7.72 4.87 -9.85
C LEU A 20 8.14 3.75 -8.91
N THR A 21 7.49 2.58 -8.97
CA THR A 21 7.87 1.43 -8.14
C THR A 21 9.32 1.00 -8.41
N ALA A 22 9.71 0.91 -9.68
CA ALA A 22 11.05 0.48 -10.06
C ALA A 22 12.11 1.50 -9.61
N LEU A 23 11.86 2.80 -9.82
CA LEU A 23 12.78 3.87 -9.41
C LEU A 23 12.94 3.93 -7.90
N SER A 24 11.84 3.81 -7.14
CA SER A 24 11.89 3.76 -5.67
C SER A 24 12.68 2.55 -5.17
N ALA A 25 12.45 1.36 -5.76
CA ALA A 25 13.20 0.16 -5.39
C ALA A 25 14.71 0.29 -5.70
N ILE A 26 15.06 0.83 -6.87
CA ILE A 26 16.45 1.09 -7.25
C ILE A 26 17.10 2.10 -6.29
N ALA A 27 16.41 3.19 -5.97
CA ALA A 27 16.91 4.20 -5.04
C ALA A 27 17.17 3.60 -3.65
N LEU A 28 16.24 2.79 -3.14
CA LEU A 28 16.42 2.09 -1.85
C LEU A 28 17.61 1.13 -1.87
N VAL A 29 17.78 0.35 -2.94
CA VAL A 29 18.94 -0.56 -3.08
C VAL A 29 20.26 0.22 -3.16
N ILE A 30 20.29 1.35 -3.88
CA ILE A 30 21.48 2.22 -3.94
C ILE A 30 21.82 2.73 -2.55
N VAL A 31 20.84 3.22 -1.78
CA VAL A 31 21.09 3.69 -0.41
C VAL A 31 21.54 2.53 0.49
N ALA A 32 20.88 1.38 0.37
CA ALA A 32 21.22 0.15 1.11
C ALA A 32 22.65 -0.35 0.86
N LEU A 33 23.27 0.02 -0.26
CA LEU A 33 24.63 -0.39 -0.60
C LEU A 33 25.68 0.70 -0.41
N SER A 34 25.28 1.97 -0.38
CA SER A 34 26.20 3.11 -0.45
C SER A 34 26.46 3.79 0.88
N SER A 35 25.49 3.80 1.81
CA SER A 35 25.63 4.51 3.09
C SER A 35 24.86 3.80 4.19
N GLU A 36 25.53 3.52 5.30
CA GLU A 36 24.90 3.02 6.52
C GLU A 36 24.20 4.14 7.28
N ASP A 37 24.84 5.30 7.43
CA ASP A 37 24.25 6.47 8.11
C ASP A 37 22.93 6.91 7.45
N LEU A 38 22.91 6.99 6.12
CA LEU A 38 21.69 7.35 5.38
C LEU A 38 20.62 6.26 5.53
N TRP A 39 21.01 4.99 5.56
CA TRP A 39 20.07 3.89 5.77
C TRP A 39 19.38 4.00 7.14
N HIS A 40 20.16 4.24 8.19
CA HIS A 40 19.65 4.43 9.55
C HIS A 40 18.77 5.68 9.65
N GLU A 41 19.15 6.80 9.04
CA GLU A 41 18.32 8.03 9.07
C GLU A 41 16.99 7.84 8.33
N LEU A 42 16.98 7.09 7.21
CA LEU A 42 15.75 6.79 6.49
C LEU A 42 14.74 5.99 7.31
N HIS A 43 15.23 5.05 8.13
CA HIS A 43 14.42 4.12 8.94
C HIS A 43 14.31 4.53 10.41
N ARG A 44 14.76 5.74 10.76
CA ARG A 44 14.70 6.24 12.12
C ARG A 44 13.24 6.32 12.57
N LYS A 45 12.94 5.73 13.73
CA LYS A 45 11.60 5.80 14.32
C LYS A 45 11.17 7.22 14.66
N ASP A 46 9.88 7.46 14.53
CA ASP A 46 9.17 8.63 15.01
C ASP A 46 9.49 8.96 16.48
N SER A 47 9.73 10.24 16.73
CA SER A 47 10.05 10.78 18.05
C SER A 47 9.78 12.28 18.09
N TYR A 48 9.97 12.92 19.25
CA TYR A 48 9.91 14.37 19.38
C TYR A 48 10.84 15.12 18.42
N ASP A 49 11.98 14.54 18.06
CA ASP A 49 12.98 15.16 17.17
C ASP A 49 12.65 14.97 15.68
N GLY A 50 11.56 14.25 15.38
CA GLY A 50 11.04 14.03 14.05
C GLY A 50 10.92 12.57 13.69
N ALA A 51 10.61 12.33 12.42
CA ALA A 51 10.20 11.05 11.85
C ALA A 51 11.18 10.60 10.77
N GLY A 52 11.40 9.29 10.62
CA GLY A 52 12.19 8.74 9.52
C GLY A 52 11.53 9.03 8.18
N LEU A 53 12.31 9.03 7.10
CA LEU A 53 11.73 9.27 5.78
C LEU A 53 10.74 8.16 5.40
N VAL A 54 11.02 6.91 5.77
CA VAL A 54 10.19 5.74 5.40
C VAL A 54 8.78 5.83 6.01
N GLU A 55 8.65 6.09 7.31
CA GLU A 55 7.36 6.27 8.00
C GLU A 55 6.56 7.44 7.39
N ASN A 56 7.22 8.57 7.13
CA ASN A 56 6.59 9.71 6.44
C ASN A 56 6.14 9.34 5.01
N MET A 57 6.91 8.52 4.29
CA MET A 57 6.53 8.06 2.96
C MET A 57 5.32 7.14 3.00
N THR A 58 5.17 6.29 4.02
CA THR A 58 3.96 5.47 4.23
C THR A 58 2.71 6.36 4.23
N VAL A 59 2.71 7.45 5.01
CA VAL A 59 1.60 8.40 5.03
C VAL A 59 1.46 9.15 3.70
N LEU A 60 2.58 9.62 3.14
CA LEU A 60 2.57 10.46 1.93
C LEU A 60 1.97 9.73 0.72
N VAL A 61 2.25 8.44 0.54
CA VAL A 61 1.70 7.66 -0.59
C VAL A 61 0.21 7.37 -0.41
N LEU A 62 -0.26 7.20 0.84
CA LEU A 62 -1.66 6.93 1.15
C LEU A 62 -2.53 8.19 1.08
N LEU A 63 -1.98 9.34 1.46
CA LEU A 63 -2.69 10.62 1.57
C LEU A 63 -3.48 11.02 0.31
N PRO A 64 -2.94 10.94 -0.93
CA PRO A 64 -3.74 11.22 -2.14
C PRO A 64 -4.65 10.06 -2.53
N ALA A 65 -4.29 8.80 -2.22
CA ALA A 65 -5.04 7.63 -2.64
C ALA A 65 -6.40 7.51 -1.93
N ILE A 66 -6.42 7.78 -0.62
CA ILE A 66 -7.63 7.76 0.23
C ILE A 66 -8.76 8.65 -0.31
N PRO A 67 -8.60 9.98 -0.46
CA PRO A 67 -9.68 10.86 -0.90
C PRO A 67 -10.08 10.59 -2.34
N LEU A 68 -9.14 10.20 -3.22
CA LEU A 68 -9.47 9.86 -4.61
C LEU A 68 -10.34 8.60 -4.71
N ALA A 69 -10.04 7.57 -3.91
CA ALA A 69 -10.84 6.36 -3.88
C ALA A 69 -12.23 6.60 -3.29
N ILE A 70 -12.32 7.34 -2.18
CA ILE A 70 -13.60 7.75 -1.58
C ILE A 70 -14.41 8.56 -2.60
N PHE A 71 -13.79 9.57 -3.23
CA PHE A 71 -14.42 10.36 -4.26
C PHE A 71 -14.95 9.50 -5.42
N ALA A 72 -14.14 8.56 -5.94
CA ALA A 72 -14.55 7.67 -7.00
C ALA A 72 -15.75 6.79 -6.59
N ALA A 73 -15.71 6.23 -5.38
CA ALA A 73 -16.79 5.41 -4.82
C ALA A 73 -18.09 6.20 -4.66
N LEU A 74 -18.02 7.46 -4.21
CA LEU A 74 -19.19 8.33 -4.06
C LEU A 74 -19.73 8.84 -5.41
N ARG A 75 -18.84 9.31 -6.29
CA ARG A 75 -19.20 9.98 -7.54
C ARG A 75 -19.59 9.02 -8.66
N TRP A 76 -18.95 7.85 -8.71
CA TRP A 76 -19.07 6.88 -9.80
C TRP A 76 -19.40 5.45 -9.31
N GLY A 77 -19.69 5.24 -8.02
CA GLY A 77 -20.01 3.89 -7.50
C GLY A 77 -21.20 3.21 -8.18
N LYS A 78 -22.15 3.96 -8.75
CA LYS A 78 -23.26 3.39 -9.55
C LYS A 78 -22.81 2.74 -10.86
N ARG A 79 -21.56 2.94 -11.28
CA ARG A 79 -20.96 2.31 -12.46
C ARG A 79 -20.41 0.91 -12.16
N LEU A 80 -20.30 0.54 -10.89
CA LEU A 80 -19.80 -0.78 -10.48
C LEU A 80 -20.81 -1.86 -10.89
N PRO A 81 -20.33 -3.05 -11.29
CA PRO A 81 -21.22 -4.17 -11.62
C PRO A 81 -21.97 -4.72 -10.40
N TRP A 82 -21.52 -4.39 -9.19
CA TRP A 82 -22.11 -4.88 -7.94
C TRP A 82 -21.96 -3.84 -6.82
N TRP A 83 -23.07 -3.45 -6.18
CA TRP A 83 -23.08 -2.35 -5.21
C TRP A 83 -22.16 -2.55 -3.97
N PRO A 84 -21.93 -3.77 -3.44
CA PRO A 84 -21.00 -4.00 -2.34
C PRO A 84 -19.55 -3.67 -2.69
N LEU A 85 -19.18 -3.60 -3.97
CA LEU A 85 -17.85 -3.10 -4.37
C LEU A 85 -17.65 -1.64 -3.94
N ARG A 86 -18.72 -0.86 -3.81
CA ARG A 86 -18.62 0.50 -3.25
C ARG A 86 -18.22 0.43 -1.79
N VAL A 87 -18.81 -0.47 -1.01
CA VAL A 87 -18.45 -0.69 0.40
C VAL A 87 -17.02 -1.20 0.50
N TRP A 88 -16.62 -2.13 -0.37
CA TRP A 88 -15.25 -2.63 -0.45
C TRP A 88 -14.21 -1.52 -0.64
N ILE A 89 -14.43 -0.59 -1.58
CA ILE A 89 -13.52 0.55 -1.79
C ILE A 89 -13.44 1.42 -0.53
N ILE A 90 -14.57 1.68 0.13
CA ILE A 90 -14.59 2.46 1.38
C ILE A 90 -13.86 1.74 2.51
N LEU A 91 -13.99 0.41 2.63
CA LEU A 91 -13.28 -0.38 3.63
C LEU A 91 -11.75 -0.31 3.41
N TRP A 92 -11.28 -0.39 2.17
CA TRP A 92 -9.85 -0.20 1.89
C TRP A 92 -9.37 1.23 2.17
N ALA A 93 -10.19 2.24 1.89
CA ALA A 93 -9.86 3.61 2.24
C ALA A 93 -9.78 3.80 3.77
N LEU A 94 -10.67 3.17 4.54
CA LEU A 94 -10.61 3.17 6.01
C LEU A 94 -9.39 2.40 6.53
N ALA A 95 -9.05 1.26 5.92
CA ALA A 95 -7.83 0.53 6.25
C ALA A 95 -6.56 1.35 5.98
N ALA A 96 -6.55 2.13 4.89
CA ALA A 96 -5.47 3.07 4.58
C ALA A 96 -5.39 4.24 5.57
N ILE A 97 -6.53 4.78 6.02
CA ILE A 97 -6.57 5.81 7.08
C ILE A 97 -6.02 5.22 8.38
N TYR A 98 -6.43 4.00 8.73
CA TYR A 98 -5.94 3.30 9.90
C TYR A 98 -4.41 3.11 9.83
N LEU A 99 -3.89 2.55 8.73
CA LEU A 99 -2.45 2.38 8.54
C LEU A 99 -1.69 3.70 8.64
N ALA A 100 -2.13 4.75 7.93
CA ALA A 100 -1.48 6.05 7.98
C ALA A 100 -1.55 6.68 9.38
N GLY A 101 -2.65 6.50 10.10
CA GLY A 101 -2.82 7.00 11.46
C GLY A 101 -1.92 6.28 12.45
N GLU A 102 -1.88 4.95 12.40
CA GLU A 102 -1.01 4.15 13.28
C GLU A 102 0.46 4.52 13.10
N GLU A 103 0.92 4.66 11.85
CA GLU A 103 2.32 5.00 11.51
C GLU A 103 2.82 6.27 12.20
N ILE A 104 2.03 7.35 12.20
CA ILE A 104 2.42 8.64 12.79
C ILE A 104 1.88 8.84 14.21
N SER A 105 1.51 7.76 14.90
CA SER A 105 0.91 7.82 16.24
C SER A 105 -0.30 8.76 16.31
N TRP A 106 -1.12 8.73 15.25
CA TRP A 106 -2.28 9.58 14.99
C TRP A 106 -1.99 11.09 14.97
N GLY A 107 -0.71 11.47 14.88
CA GLY A 107 -0.22 12.84 14.89
C GLY A 107 0.42 13.25 16.22
N GLN A 108 0.62 12.34 17.17
CA GLN A 108 1.13 12.65 18.51
C GLN A 108 2.41 13.47 18.47
N TRP A 109 3.40 13.03 17.70
CA TRP A 109 4.68 13.71 17.61
C TRP A 109 4.59 15.07 16.90
N HIS A 110 3.65 15.23 15.95
CA HIS A 110 3.42 16.48 15.23
C HIS A 110 2.73 17.56 16.07
N PHE A 111 1.76 17.16 16.89
CA PHE A 111 0.99 18.07 17.73
C PHE A 111 1.44 18.08 19.19
N GLN A 112 2.43 17.25 19.53
CA GLN A 112 3.14 17.20 20.80
C GLN A 112 2.22 17.01 22.02
N TRP A 113 1.15 16.22 21.89
CA TRP A 113 0.35 15.83 23.06
C TRP A 113 1.00 14.68 23.82
N GLU A 114 0.72 14.62 25.12
CA GLU A 114 1.14 13.53 25.97
C GLU A 114 0.31 12.27 25.70
N THR A 115 0.96 11.11 25.82
CA THR A 115 0.32 9.80 25.72
C THR A 115 -0.79 9.68 26.75
N PRO A 116 -2.05 9.46 26.34
CA PRO A 116 -3.15 9.29 27.30
C PRO A 116 -2.89 8.09 28.22
N GLU A 117 -3.32 8.16 29.48
CA GLU A 117 -3.09 7.11 30.50
C GLU A 117 -3.52 5.71 30.03
N VAL A 118 -4.61 5.62 29.26
CA VAL A 118 -5.13 4.36 28.70
C VAL A 118 -4.14 3.71 27.72
N PHE A 119 -3.39 4.53 26.96
CA PHE A 119 -2.34 4.07 26.06
C PHE A 119 -1.05 3.80 26.83
N ALA A 120 -0.61 4.73 27.69
CA ALA A 120 0.61 4.57 28.49
C ALA A 120 0.64 3.28 29.35
N ALA A 121 -0.54 2.79 29.76
CA ALA A 121 -0.66 1.55 30.52
C ALA A 121 -0.38 0.26 29.70
N ARG A 122 -0.35 0.33 28.36
CA ARG A 122 -0.29 -0.85 27.48
C ARG A 122 0.61 -0.69 26.25
N ASN A 123 0.94 0.53 25.86
CA ASN A 123 1.75 0.84 24.69
C ASN A 123 3.22 0.91 25.12
N ASP A 124 4.05 0.07 24.51
CA ASP A 124 5.46 -0.09 24.91
C ASP A 124 6.36 1.09 24.47
N GLN A 125 5.81 2.03 23.69
CA GLN A 125 6.54 3.17 23.12
C GLN A 125 6.01 4.53 23.58
N ASN A 126 5.05 4.55 24.52
CA ASN A 126 4.34 5.76 24.93
C ASN A 126 3.70 6.47 23.73
N GLU A 127 3.06 5.73 22.84
CA GLU A 127 2.40 6.27 21.67
C GLU A 127 0.88 6.12 21.69
N THR A 128 0.19 7.02 21.01
CA THR A 128 -1.26 7.00 20.78
C THR A 128 -1.57 6.15 19.54
N ASN A 129 -1.04 4.93 19.47
CA ASN A 129 -1.37 3.96 18.42
C ASN A 129 -1.69 2.59 19.03
N LEU A 130 -2.38 1.75 18.25
CA LEU A 130 -2.83 0.43 18.68
C LEU A 130 -1.80 -0.66 18.37
N HIS A 131 -1.02 -0.53 17.28
CA HIS A 131 -0.06 -1.54 16.89
C HIS A 131 1.07 -1.73 17.92
N ASN A 132 1.44 -0.70 18.70
CA ASN A 132 2.45 -0.81 19.76
C ASN A 132 1.87 -1.25 21.12
N MET A 133 0.57 -1.61 21.18
CA MET A 133 -0.05 -2.15 22.39
C MET A 133 0.05 -3.68 22.51
N SER A 134 0.24 -4.39 21.40
CA SER A 134 0.43 -5.86 21.42
C SER A 134 0.92 -6.39 20.08
N SER A 135 1.67 -7.49 20.10
CA SER A 135 2.07 -8.23 18.89
C SER A 135 0.89 -8.69 18.04
N TRP A 136 -0.30 -8.87 18.61
CA TRP A 136 -1.49 -9.23 17.86
C TRP A 136 -1.97 -8.06 16.99
N LEU A 137 -2.03 -6.85 17.56
CA LEU A 137 -2.46 -5.63 16.86
C LEU A 137 -1.43 -5.18 15.82
N ASP A 138 -0.14 -5.42 16.09
CA ASP A 138 0.94 -5.22 15.13
C ASP A 138 0.85 -6.20 13.93
N GLN A 139 0.78 -7.50 14.21
CA GLN A 139 1.02 -8.51 13.17
C GLN A 139 -0.22 -8.92 12.40
N LYS A 140 -1.39 -9.05 13.04
CA LYS A 140 -2.57 -9.67 12.41
C LYS A 140 -3.21 -8.79 11.34
N PRO A 141 -3.44 -7.48 11.56
CA PRO A 141 -3.94 -6.60 10.50
C PRO A 141 -3.00 -6.58 9.29
N ARG A 142 -1.69 -6.50 9.54
CA ARG A 142 -0.66 -6.54 8.51
C ARG A 142 -0.71 -7.84 7.71
N THR A 143 -0.68 -8.99 8.39
CA THR A 143 -0.71 -10.33 7.76
C THR A 143 -1.93 -10.50 6.84
N LEU A 144 -3.09 -9.96 7.23
CA LEU A 144 -4.29 -10.03 6.39
C LEU A 144 -4.10 -9.31 5.05
N VAL A 145 -3.50 -8.12 5.08
CA VAL A 145 -3.18 -7.35 3.87
C VAL A 145 -2.09 -8.04 3.05
N GLU A 146 -1.06 -8.58 3.69
CA GLU A 146 0.01 -9.33 3.03
C GLU A 146 -0.53 -10.53 2.25
N VAL A 147 -1.42 -11.33 2.86
CA VAL A 147 -2.10 -12.44 2.20
C VAL A 147 -2.92 -11.93 1.01
N PHE A 148 -3.59 -10.80 1.15
CA PHE A 148 -4.31 -10.18 0.05
C PHE A 148 -3.39 -9.78 -1.11
N ILE A 149 -2.24 -9.14 -0.83
CA ILE A 149 -1.26 -8.75 -1.85
C ILE A 149 -0.78 -9.98 -2.62
N ILE A 150 -0.44 -11.06 -1.92
CA ILE A 150 0.06 -12.29 -2.56
C ILE A 150 -1.05 -12.98 -3.37
N VAL A 151 -2.21 -13.21 -2.78
CA VAL A 151 -3.27 -14.00 -3.40
C VAL A 151 -4.05 -13.20 -4.44
N ALA A 152 -4.66 -12.08 -4.02
CA ALA A 152 -5.51 -11.26 -4.86
C ALA A 152 -4.72 -10.25 -5.71
N GLY A 153 -3.51 -9.89 -5.28
CA GLY A 153 -2.64 -8.96 -6.00
C GLY A 153 -1.73 -9.60 -7.05
N LEU A 154 -1.32 -10.86 -6.84
CA LEU A 154 -0.33 -11.52 -7.69
C LEU A 154 -0.81 -12.88 -8.22
N ILE A 155 -1.05 -13.87 -7.35
CA ILE A 155 -1.30 -15.27 -7.76
C ILE A 155 -2.54 -15.38 -8.65
N VAL A 156 -3.70 -14.92 -8.18
CA VAL A 156 -4.96 -15.10 -8.91
C VAL A 156 -4.95 -14.33 -10.25
N PRO A 157 -4.57 -13.03 -10.32
CA PRO A 157 -4.48 -12.31 -11.59
C PRO A 157 -3.51 -12.95 -12.58
N VAL A 158 -2.32 -13.37 -12.13
CA VAL A 158 -1.31 -14.01 -13.00
C VAL A 158 -1.80 -15.35 -13.52
N VAL A 159 -2.33 -16.22 -12.66
CA VAL A 159 -2.87 -17.53 -13.08
C VAL A 159 -4.04 -17.36 -14.05
N ALA A 160 -4.95 -16.41 -13.79
CA ALA A 160 -6.05 -16.11 -14.71
C ALA A 160 -5.55 -15.66 -16.08
N ARG A 161 -4.51 -14.81 -16.10
CA ARG A 161 -3.87 -14.32 -17.33
C ARG A 161 -3.18 -15.43 -18.12
N LEU A 162 -2.49 -16.35 -17.43
CA LEU A 162 -1.79 -17.48 -18.03
C LEU A 162 -2.76 -18.52 -18.61
N ARG A 163 -3.87 -18.81 -17.90
CA ARG A 163 -4.86 -19.82 -18.35
C ARG A 163 -5.73 -19.34 -19.51
N SER A 164 -6.21 -18.10 -19.45
CA SER A 164 -7.18 -17.59 -20.42
C SER A 164 -6.54 -16.85 -21.60
N GLY A 165 -5.28 -16.44 -21.48
CA GLY A 165 -4.63 -15.55 -22.44
C GLY A 165 -5.26 -14.15 -22.51
N LYS A 166 -6.22 -13.83 -21.62
CA LYS A 166 -6.96 -12.56 -21.60
C LYS A 166 -6.88 -11.91 -20.21
N PRO A 167 -7.01 -10.57 -20.11
CA PRO A 167 -7.25 -9.90 -18.84
C PRO A 167 -8.56 -10.36 -18.19
N LEU A 168 -8.70 -10.15 -16.89
CA LEU A 168 -9.97 -10.36 -16.19
C LEU A 168 -11.07 -9.46 -16.77
N ASP A 169 -12.28 -9.98 -16.82
CA ASP A 169 -13.45 -9.26 -17.32
C ASP A 169 -13.91 -8.21 -16.31
N ASP A 170 -13.84 -6.93 -16.68
CA ASP A 170 -14.28 -5.81 -15.85
C ASP A 170 -15.78 -5.83 -15.55
N ASP A 171 -16.60 -6.62 -16.25
CA ASP A 171 -18.01 -6.81 -15.89
C ASP A 171 -18.22 -7.83 -14.77
N ALA A 172 -17.22 -8.67 -14.49
CA ALA A 172 -17.26 -9.59 -13.36
C ALA A 172 -16.92 -8.87 -12.04
N PRO A 173 -17.75 -8.97 -10.98
CA PRO A 173 -17.45 -8.33 -9.70
C PRO A 173 -16.10 -8.74 -9.10
N GLY A 174 -15.68 -10.00 -9.31
CA GLY A 174 -14.39 -10.51 -8.84
C GLY A 174 -13.18 -9.75 -9.41
N ALA A 175 -13.27 -9.25 -10.66
CA ALA A 175 -12.20 -8.48 -11.28
C ALA A 175 -11.96 -7.10 -10.62
N TRP A 176 -12.92 -6.62 -9.83
CA TRP A 176 -12.78 -5.39 -9.05
C TRP A 176 -12.20 -5.63 -7.66
N ILE A 177 -12.35 -6.83 -7.13
CA ILE A 177 -11.73 -7.24 -5.86
C ILE A 177 -10.26 -7.56 -6.10
N LEU A 178 -9.95 -8.29 -7.18
CA LEU A 178 -8.58 -8.61 -7.55
C LEU A 178 -7.80 -7.33 -7.93
N ALA A 179 -6.50 -7.32 -7.66
CA ALA A 179 -5.70 -6.16 -8.02
C ALA A 179 -5.56 -6.04 -9.54
N ASP A 180 -5.71 -4.81 -10.03
CA ASP A 180 -5.50 -4.47 -11.42
C ASP A 180 -4.03 -4.70 -11.82
N ALA A 181 -3.76 -4.89 -13.12
CA ALA A 181 -2.40 -5.04 -13.62
C ALA A 181 -1.46 -3.90 -13.21
N MET A 182 -2.00 -2.69 -13.00
CA MET A 182 -1.28 -1.55 -12.43
C MET A 182 -0.61 -1.84 -11.08
N CYS A 183 -1.13 -2.78 -10.29
CA CYS A 183 -0.61 -3.14 -8.98
C CYS A 183 0.53 -4.17 -9.02
N TRP A 184 0.82 -4.78 -10.18
CA TRP A 184 1.76 -5.91 -10.25
C TRP A 184 3.18 -5.57 -9.83
N SER A 185 3.70 -4.39 -10.20
CA SER A 185 5.01 -3.96 -9.74
C SER A 185 5.04 -3.73 -8.23
N ALA A 186 3.99 -3.14 -7.65
CA ALA A 186 3.89 -2.91 -6.22
C ALA A 186 3.79 -4.23 -5.43
N ALA A 187 2.98 -5.18 -5.92
CA ALA A 187 2.91 -6.53 -5.35
C ALA A 187 4.25 -7.28 -5.47
N GLY A 188 4.93 -7.14 -6.60
CA GLY A 188 6.26 -7.70 -6.83
C GLY A 188 7.32 -7.09 -5.91
N ALA A 189 7.31 -5.77 -5.72
CA ALA A 189 8.21 -5.08 -4.80
C ALA A 189 8.00 -5.54 -3.35
N TYR A 190 6.74 -5.62 -2.91
CA TYR A 190 6.39 -6.22 -1.61
C TYR A 190 6.94 -7.65 -1.48
N LEU A 191 6.76 -8.49 -2.51
CA LEU A 191 7.25 -9.87 -2.48
C LEU A 191 8.79 -9.93 -2.37
N VAL A 192 9.49 -9.03 -3.07
CA VAL A 192 10.95 -8.91 -2.96
C VAL A 192 11.34 -8.55 -1.53
N VAL A 193 10.76 -7.50 -0.95
CA VAL A 193 11.03 -7.11 0.46
C VAL A 193 10.75 -8.29 1.40
N ARG A 194 9.63 -9.01 1.21
CA ARG A 194 9.24 -10.12 2.09
C ARG A 194 10.17 -11.32 2.01
N VAL A 195 10.70 -11.63 0.83
CA VAL A 195 11.48 -12.87 0.57
C VAL A 195 12.98 -12.62 0.67
N ALA A 196 13.44 -11.40 0.39
CA ALA A 196 14.85 -11.00 0.37
C ALA A 196 15.66 -11.49 1.59
N PRO A 197 15.21 -11.31 2.84
CA PRO A 197 15.96 -11.75 4.02
C PRO A 197 16.27 -13.26 4.04
N TYR A 198 15.43 -14.07 3.40
CA TYR A 198 15.57 -15.53 3.39
C TYR A 198 16.39 -16.06 2.21
N VAL A 199 16.57 -15.28 1.14
CA VAL A 199 17.17 -15.75 -0.12
C VAL A 199 18.44 -15.00 -0.51
N MET A 200 18.65 -13.80 0.03
CA MET A 200 19.84 -12.98 -0.23
C MET A 200 20.67 -12.86 1.06
N PRO A 201 21.69 -13.72 1.27
CA PRO A 201 22.55 -13.58 2.44
C PRO A 201 23.40 -12.30 2.34
N GLY A 202 23.74 -11.73 3.50
CA GLY A 202 24.59 -10.54 3.63
C GLY A 202 23.82 -9.23 3.70
N LEU A 203 24.54 -8.12 3.50
CA LEU A 203 24.08 -6.75 3.80
C LEU A 203 22.69 -6.42 3.25
N LEU A 204 22.40 -6.81 2.01
CA LEU A 204 21.09 -6.52 1.39
C LEU A 204 19.95 -7.30 2.04
N GLY A 205 20.16 -8.56 2.40
CA GLY A 205 19.12 -9.35 3.07
C GLY A 205 18.82 -8.80 4.46
N GLU A 206 19.87 -8.45 5.21
CA GLU A 206 19.76 -7.85 6.55
C GLU A 206 19.05 -6.50 6.50
N ARG A 207 19.44 -5.60 5.58
CA ARG A 207 18.77 -4.31 5.41
C ARG A 207 17.32 -4.44 4.91
N LEU A 208 17.00 -5.47 4.13
CA LEU A 208 15.62 -5.66 3.68
C LEU A 208 14.73 -6.34 4.74
N ASP A 209 15.28 -6.78 5.88
CA ASP A 209 14.54 -7.35 7.01
C ASP A 209 14.02 -6.27 7.99
N GLU A 210 13.75 -5.07 7.46
CA GLU A 210 13.22 -3.94 8.24
C GLU A 210 11.69 -3.90 8.20
N SER A 211 11.06 -3.72 9.37
CA SER A 211 9.60 -3.62 9.49
C SER A 211 9.04 -2.43 8.71
N GLU A 212 9.71 -1.28 8.78
CA GLU A 212 9.25 -0.04 8.15
C GLU A 212 9.22 -0.15 6.64
N LEU A 213 10.23 -0.79 6.05
CA LEU A 213 10.26 -0.99 4.61
C LEU A 213 9.15 -1.92 4.15
N ARG A 214 8.84 -2.96 4.94
CA ARG A 214 7.71 -3.84 4.69
C ARG A 214 6.39 -3.05 4.74
N GLU A 215 6.20 -2.19 5.73
CA GLU A 215 5.02 -1.32 5.89
C GLU A 215 4.88 -0.34 4.74
N LEU A 216 5.95 0.34 4.34
CA LEU A 216 5.97 1.21 3.17
C LEU A 216 5.60 0.45 1.88
N SER A 217 6.09 -0.77 1.69
CA SER A 217 5.75 -1.58 0.51
C SER A 217 4.27 -1.99 0.49
N ILE A 218 3.68 -2.25 1.66
CA ILE A 218 2.25 -2.50 1.83
C ILE A 218 1.45 -1.22 1.53
N ALA A 219 1.84 -0.09 2.12
CA ALA A 219 1.22 1.21 1.91
C ALA A 219 1.24 1.61 0.42
N TRP A 220 2.38 1.39 -0.25
CA TRP A 220 2.50 1.61 -1.69
C TRP A 220 1.54 0.74 -2.49
N PHE A 221 1.44 -0.56 -2.19
CA PHE A 221 0.45 -1.42 -2.85
C PHE A 221 -0.98 -0.92 -2.62
N ILE A 222 -1.34 -0.58 -1.38
CA ILE A 222 -2.68 -0.07 -1.05
C ILE A 222 -2.97 1.21 -1.82
N ALA A 223 -2.02 2.14 -1.88
CA ALA A 223 -2.15 3.39 -2.61
C ALA A 223 -2.43 3.15 -4.10
N VAL A 224 -1.64 2.28 -4.74
CA VAL A 224 -1.82 1.92 -6.17
C VAL A 224 -3.16 1.21 -6.38
N TYR A 225 -3.54 0.30 -5.47
CA TYR A 225 -4.81 -0.43 -5.52
C TYR A 225 -6.02 0.51 -5.41
N LEU A 226 -6.00 1.45 -4.46
CA LEU A 226 -7.02 2.50 -4.30
C LEU A 226 -7.09 3.42 -5.53
N PHE A 227 -5.94 3.82 -6.05
CA PHE A 227 -5.87 4.65 -7.26
C PHE A 227 -6.41 3.92 -8.50
N SER A 228 -6.26 2.60 -8.55
CA SER A 228 -6.80 1.77 -9.64
C SER A 228 -8.31 1.91 -9.76
N PHE A 229 -9.04 1.97 -8.63
CA PHE A 229 -10.48 2.19 -8.63
C PHE A 229 -10.85 3.56 -9.22
N PHE A 230 -10.12 4.61 -8.87
CA PHE A 230 -10.35 5.94 -9.42
C PHE A 230 -10.24 5.94 -10.95
N ILE A 231 -9.18 5.35 -11.48
CA ILE A 231 -8.95 5.27 -12.94
C ILE A 231 -10.03 4.44 -13.63
N ARG A 232 -10.28 3.22 -13.12
CA ARG A 232 -11.22 2.27 -13.73
C ARG A 232 -12.65 2.82 -13.72
N LEU A 233 -13.10 3.40 -12.61
CA LEU A 233 -14.43 4.02 -12.51
C LEU A 233 -14.58 5.26 -13.38
N ARG A 234 -13.52 6.08 -13.50
CA ARG A 234 -13.53 7.24 -14.39
C ARG A 234 -13.63 6.82 -15.86
N ALA A 235 -12.93 5.76 -16.25
CA ALA A 235 -12.89 5.26 -17.62
C ALA A 235 -14.15 4.48 -18.03
N ARG A 236 -14.81 3.81 -17.07
CA ARG A 236 -16.04 3.06 -17.32
C ARG A 236 -17.17 4.00 -17.75
N ARG A 237 -17.76 3.71 -18.90
CA ARG A 237 -19.01 4.33 -19.38
C ARG A 237 -20.17 3.42 -18.97
N VAL A 238 -21.25 4.03 -18.49
CA VAL A 238 -22.54 3.34 -18.24
C VAL A 238 -23.29 3.28 -19.56
#